data_AF-A0AAI8CMZ8-F1
#
_entry.id   AF-A0AAI8CMZ8-F1
#
_cell.length_a   1.000
_cell.length_b   1.000
_cell.length_c   1.000
_cell.angle_alpha   90.00
_cell.angle_beta   90.00
_cell.angle_gamma   90.00
#
_symmetry.space_group_name_H-M   'P 1'
#
loop_
_entity.id
_entity.type
_entity.pdbx_description
1 polymer ?
#
loop_
_entity_poly.entity_id
_entity_poly.type
_entity_poly.pdbx_seq_one_letter_code
_entity_poly.pdbx_strand_id
1 'polypeptide(L)'
;METFVLPAGTKIYDYMEVPRYLYYLIDGIVETKLFNRTMRIETGALGEWALFNLPSQEQVVSVSEVTLFAIKPDEIYNFEHTGKALKNIIPSVAARLLLIDSELTESQEIPTYVGPDRMRFFNKVHPGAYKITDSIFQDMLQVKSLYAAGYYKEAYDVIVKLMPQTINEELRKEIMIWHTLLSMILEPEKADVHFRRLSPKDYSEHLSYLYLTSFYKGGEKQEILEIYMKAGLHLPSETIVTLEGEVATEAFLVLKGYLKAVKLFEDREVLMSIVGPGEFVGEGAIMNSKTRMATLYSISPTDIIPLSTESIEKAALTNPGFILKICESQLRRIMQVKQLLEIKSQGNQIQRTIMAINYFKPIFGKAKVSVRDIAYLVDVNVERVIEEVKRMGYKIGIDGSIGV
;
A
#
# COMPACT_ATOMS: atom_id res chain seq x y z
N MET A 1 -19.98 22.03 -11.83
CA MET A 1 -20.87 20.85 -11.72
C MET A 1 -21.95 20.92 -12.79
N GLU A 2 -22.02 19.91 -13.65
CA GLU A 2 -23.02 19.76 -14.72
C GLU A 2 -23.85 18.50 -14.44
N THR A 3 -25.14 18.51 -14.76
CA THR A 3 -26.00 17.31 -14.67
C THR A 3 -26.19 16.73 -16.06
N PHE A 4 -25.89 15.45 -16.23
CA PHE A 4 -26.13 14.71 -17.46
C PHE A 4 -27.24 13.68 -17.24
N VAL A 5 -28.16 13.59 -18.20
CA VAL A 5 -29.12 12.49 -18.30
C VAL A 5 -28.78 11.74 -19.59
N LEU A 6 -28.41 10.47 -19.46
CA LEU A 6 -27.94 9.65 -20.59
C LEU A 6 -28.87 8.45 -20.77
N PRO A 7 -29.32 8.14 -22.00
CA PRO A 7 -30.16 6.97 -22.26
C PRO A 7 -29.36 5.67 -22.07
N ALA A 8 -30.06 4.54 -21.97
CA ALA A 8 -29.45 3.20 -21.93
C ALA A 8 -28.59 2.93 -23.18
N GLY A 9 -27.48 2.21 -23.00
CA GLY A 9 -26.51 1.87 -24.04
C GLY A 9 -25.51 2.99 -24.37
N THR A 10 -25.54 4.10 -23.63
CA THR A 10 -24.57 5.19 -23.79
C THR A 10 -23.22 4.78 -23.20
N LYS A 11 -22.18 4.78 -24.03
CA LYS A 11 -20.80 4.67 -23.54
C LYS A 11 -20.40 6.00 -22.90
N ILE A 12 -20.15 5.99 -21.59
CA ILE A 12 -19.80 7.19 -20.83
C ILE A 12 -18.32 7.54 -21.07
N TYR A 13 -17.44 6.53 -21.03
CA TYR A 13 -16.05 6.61 -21.48
C TYR A 13 -15.51 5.20 -21.79
N ASP A 14 -14.45 5.12 -22.59
CA ASP A 14 -13.84 3.86 -23.02
C ASP A 14 -12.49 3.56 -22.36
N TYR A 15 -12.00 2.34 -22.59
CA TYR A 15 -10.63 1.95 -22.28
C TYR A 15 -9.63 2.92 -22.92
N MET A 16 -8.58 3.26 -22.16
CA MET A 16 -7.49 4.14 -22.54
C MET A 16 -7.89 5.60 -22.82
N GLU A 17 -9.18 5.94 -22.72
CA GLU A 17 -9.65 7.32 -22.72
C GLU A 17 -9.33 7.97 -21.36
N VAL A 18 -8.93 9.24 -21.36
CA VAL A 18 -8.93 10.04 -20.13
C VAL A 18 -10.33 10.62 -19.98
N PRO A 19 -11.13 10.20 -18.97
CA PRO A 19 -12.47 10.73 -18.80
C PRO A 19 -12.41 12.24 -18.56
N ARG A 20 -13.40 12.96 -19.09
CA ARG A 20 -13.43 14.43 -18.99
C ARG A 20 -13.82 14.93 -17.59
N TYR A 21 -14.59 14.13 -16.85
CA TYR A 21 -15.14 14.48 -15.56
C TYR A 21 -14.99 13.34 -14.56
N LEU A 22 -14.96 13.69 -13.29
CA LEU A 22 -15.41 12.80 -12.22
C LEU A 22 -16.94 12.82 -12.23
N TYR A 23 -17.55 11.66 -12.37
CA TYR A 23 -18.99 11.49 -12.33
C TYR A 23 -19.43 10.94 -10.97
N TYR A 24 -20.63 11.33 -10.54
CA TYR A 24 -21.34 10.70 -9.43
C TYR A 24 -22.70 10.23 -9.94
N LEU A 25 -22.96 8.92 -9.82
CA LEU A 25 -24.21 8.29 -10.23
C LEU A 25 -25.30 8.56 -9.19
N ILE A 26 -26.33 9.29 -9.63
CA ILE A 26 -27.47 9.70 -8.81
C ILE A 26 -28.64 8.72 -8.96
N ASP A 27 -28.91 8.30 -10.19
CA ASP A 27 -30.00 7.40 -10.52
C ASP A 27 -29.67 6.57 -11.76
N GLY A 28 -30.22 5.35 -11.82
CA GLY A 28 -29.98 4.38 -12.87
C GLY A 28 -28.81 3.43 -12.60
N ILE A 29 -28.45 2.64 -13.61
CA ILE A 29 -27.45 1.58 -13.51
C ILE A 29 -26.41 1.76 -14.61
N VAL A 30 -25.14 1.69 -14.24
CA VAL A 30 -24.03 1.55 -15.20
C VAL A 30 -23.37 0.19 -15.05
N GLU A 31 -22.84 -0.32 -16.16
CA GLU A 31 -21.95 -1.48 -16.17
C GLU A 31 -20.53 -1.00 -16.43
N THR A 32 -19.62 -1.39 -15.54
CA THR A 32 -18.19 -1.15 -15.67
C THR A 32 -17.52 -2.46 -16.04
N LYS A 33 -16.77 -2.47 -17.14
CA LYS A 33 -15.94 -3.60 -17.57
C LYS A 33 -14.48 -3.26 -17.29
N LEU A 34 -13.82 -4.06 -16.46
CA LEU A 34 -12.41 -3.96 -16.08
C LEU A 34 -11.70 -5.30 -16.41
N PHE A 35 -10.79 -5.27 -17.38
CA PHE A 35 -10.22 -6.48 -17.99
C PHE A 35 -11.31 -7.47 -18.46
N ASN A 36 -11.35 -8.69 -17.93
CA ASN A 36 -12.35 -9.71 -18.23
C ASN A 36 -13.56 -9.70 -17.28
N ARG A 37 -13.58 -8.80 -16.30
CA ARG A 37 -14.63 -8.71 -15.29
C ARG A 37 -15.59 -7.58 -15.57
N THR A 38 -16.84 -7.76 -15.16
CA THR A 38 -17.84 -6.71 -15.17
C THR A 38 -18.45 -6.55 -13.78
N MET A 39 -18.87 -5.33 -13.48
CA MET A 39 -19.66 -5.02 -12.28
C MET A 39 -20.73 -3.99 -12.60
N ARG A 40 -21.87 -4.09 -11.92
CA ARG A 40 -22.93 -3.09 -11.99
C ARG A 40 -22.79 -2.11 -10.84
N ILE A 41 -22.97 -0.83 -11.14
CA ILE A 41 -22.92 0.25 -10.17
C ILE A 41 -24.26 0.99 -10.25
N GLU A 42 -24.95 1.06 -9.12
CA GLU A 42 -26.24 1.74 -8.97
C GLU A 42 -26.10 3.09 -8.27
N THR A 43 -24.98 3.30 -7.57
CA THR A 43 -24.62 4.58 -6.95
C THR A 43 -23.12 4.65 -6.73
N GLY A 44 -22.55 5.86 -6.70
CA GLY A 44 -21.15 6.10 -6.37
C GLY A 44 -20.40 6.88 -7.44
N ALA A 45 -19.09 6.99 -7.26
CA ALA A 45 -18.21 7.72 -8.16
C ALA A 45 -17.81 6.89 -9.38
N LEU A 46 -17.52 7.56 -10.50
CA LEU A 46 -16.98 6.99 -11.73
C LEU A 46 -16.03 8.01 -12.37
N GLY A 47 -15.04 7.57 -13.14
CA GLY A 47 -14.18 8.48 -13.89
C GLY A 47 -13.14 9.18 -13.02
N GLU A 48 -12.78 8.59 -11.88
CA GLU A 48 -11.73 9.06 -10.96
C GLU A 48 -10.39 9.26 -11.67
N TRP A 49 -10.15 8.52 -12.76
CA TRP A 49 -9.03 8.68 -13.69
C TRP A 49 -8.84 10.13 -14.17
N ALA A 50 -9.93 10.89 -14.33
CA ALA A 50 -9.92 12.29 -14.75
C ALA A 50 -9.14 13.18 -13.78
N LEU A 51 -9.18 12.87 -12.48
CA LEU A 51 -8.56 13.69 -11.43
C LEU A 51 -7.03 13.75 -11.55
N PHE A 52 -6.42 12.77 -12.20
CA PHE A 52 -4.97 12.63 -12.34
C PHE A 52 -4.51 12.59 -13.79
N ASN A 53 -5.41 12.91 -14.73
CA ASN A 53 -5.14 12.82 -16.17
C ASN A 53 -4.57 11.45 -16.57
N LEU A 54 -5.13 10.38 -16.00
CA LEU A 54 -4.72 9.01 -16.27
C LEU A 54 -5.66 8.37 -17.30
N PRO A 55 -5.15 7.53 -18.22
CA PRO A 55 -5.99 6.75 -19.12
C PRO A 55 -6.78 5.72 -18.32
N SER A 56 -8.09 5.67 -18.55
CA SER A 56 -9.00 4.71 -17.93
C SER A 56 -8.56 3.28 -18.23
N GLN A 57 -8.56 2.43 -17.20
CA GLN A 57 -8.37 0.99 -17.37
C GLN A 57 -9.69 0.23 -17.52
N GLU A 58 -10.81 0.93 -17.67
CA GLU A 58 -12.14 0.35 -17.76
C GLU A 58 -12.99 1.02 -18.84
N GLN A 59 -14.05 0.34 -19.25
CA GLN A 59 -15.13 0.90 -20.05
C GLN A 59 -16.39 0.98 -19.20
N VAL A 60 -17.11 2.09 -19.30
CA VAL A 60 -18.37 2.28 -18.58
C VAL A 60 -19.51 2.60 -19.56
N VAL A 61 -20.58 1.82 -19.46
CA VAL A 61 -21.77 1.94 -20.31
C VAL A 61 -23.02 2.01 -19.43
N SER A 62 -23.96 2.88 -19.76
CA SER A 62 -25.26 2.92 -19.09
C SER A 62 -26.11 1.68 -19.46
N VAL A 63 -26.68 1.02 -18.45
CA VAL A 63 -27.59 -0.13 -18.63
C VAL A 63 -29.04 0.35 -18.68
N SER A 64 -29.38 1.37 -17.89
CA SER A 64 -30.66 2.08 -17.93
C SER A 64 -30.45 3.53 -18.39
N GLU A 65 -31.51 4.33 -18.42
CA GLU A 65 -31.33 5.78 -18.31
C GLU A 65 -30.60 6.09 -17.00
N VAL A 66 -29.62 6.99 -17.04
CA VAL A 66 -28.81 7.36 -15.88
C VAL A 66 -28.76 8.87 -15.70
N THR A 67 -28.77 9.29 -14.45
CA THR A 67 -28.51 10.69 -14.06
C THR A 67 -27.15 10.78 -13.38
N LEU A 68 -26.27 11.62 -13.91
CA LEU A 68 -24.90 11.82 -13.43
C LEU A 68 -24.68 13.28 -13.04
N PHE A 69 -24.06 13.51 -11.88
CA PHE A 69 -23.37 14.78 -11.65
C PHE A 69 -21.95 14.68 -12.14
N ALA A 70 -21.52 15.63 -12.96
CA ALA A 70 -20.18 15.71 -13.51
C ALA A 70 -19.43 16.89 -12.88
N ILE A 71 -18.24 16.58 -12.37
CA ILE A 71 -17.35 17.50 -11.69
C ILE A 71 -16.05 17.55 -12.49
N LYS A 72 -15.62 18.76 -12.88
CA LYS A 72 -14.33 18.90 -13.55
C LYS A 72 -13.20 18.73 -12.53
N PRO A 73 -12.05 18.14 -12.91
CA PRO A 73 -10.94 17.94 -11.99
C PRO A 73 -10.48 19.20 -11.24
N ASP A 74 -10.47 20.35 -11.90
CA ASP A 74 -10.10 21.65 -11.34
C ASP A 74 -11.13 22.24 -10.36
N GLU A 75 -12.37 21.74 -10.41
CA GLU A 75 -13.45 22.16 -9.52
C GLU A 75 -13.49 21.36 -8.21
N ILE A 76 -12.70 20.28 -8.07
CA ILE A 76 -12.85 19.33 -6.94
C ILE A 76 -12.61 19.97 -5.56
N TYR A 77 -11.75 20.98 -5.46
CA TYR A 77 -11.47 21.67 -4.20
C TYR A 77 -12.47 22.79 -3.87
N ASN A 78 -13.19 23.29 -4.89
CA ASN A 78 -14.11 24.41 -4.77
C ASN A 78 -15.57 23.96 -4.60
N PHE A 79 -15.78 22.66 -4.43
CA PHE A 79 -17.12 22.08 -4.41
C PHE A 79 -17.68 22.08 -2.98
N GLU A 80 -18.88 22.64 -2.79
CA GLU A 80 -19.56 22.68 -1.47
C GLU A 80 -19.74 21.27 -0.86
N HIS A 81 -19.74 20.23 -1.71
CA HIS A 81 -19.81 18.82 -1.30
C HIS A 81 -18.52 18.03 -1.56
N THR A 82 -17.36 18.68 -1.62
CA THR A 82 -16.03 18.03 -1.80
C THR A 82 -15.87 16.84 -0.87
N GLY A 83 -16.18 16.99 0.43
CA GLY A 83 -16.09 15.90 1.39
C GLY A 83 -16.98 14.69 1.06
N LYS A 84 -18.18 14.92 0.49
CA LYS A 84 -19.08 13.84 0.06
C LYS A 84 -18.56 13.15 -1.20
N ALA A 85 -18.01 13.89 -2.16
CA ALA A 85 -17.40 13.31 -3.36
C ALA A 85 -16.16 12.47 -2.99
N LEU A 86 -15.26 13.01 -2.18
CA LEU A 86 -14.05 12.33 -1.71
C LEU A 86 -14.36 11.08 -0.87
N LYS A 87 -15.41 11.13 -0.04
CA LYS A 87 -15.86 9.96 0.73
C LYS A 87 -16.27 8.79 -0.17
N ASN A 88 -16.76 9.05 -1.38
CA ASN A 88 -17.20 7.99 -2.30
C ASN A 88 -16.12 7.55 -3.30
N ILE A 89 -15.09 8.35 -3.52
CA ILE A 89 -13.96 8.00 -4.39
C ILE A 89 -13.21 6.77 -3.87
N ILE A 90 -12.86 6.74 -2.57
CA ILE A 90 -12.05 5.63 -2.02
C ILE A 90 -12.81 4.30 -2.11
N PRO A 91 -14.07 4.18 -1.66
CA PRO A 91 -14.85 2.96 -1.86
C PRO A 91 -15.00 2.57 -3.33
N SER A 92 -15.22 3.54 -4.21
CA SER A 92 -15.40 3.31 -5.64
C SER A 92 -14.16 2.70 -6.32
N VAL A 93 -12.96 3.24 -6.04
CA VAL A 93 -11.71 2.70 -6.58
C VAL A 93 -11.34 1.39 -5.89
N ALA A 94 -11.58 1.25 -4.58
CA ALA A 94 -11.36 0.01 -3.85
C ALA A 94 -12.22 -1.14 -4.38
N ALA A 95 -13.47 -0.89 -4.79
CA ALA A 95 -14.32 -1.90 -5.43
C ALA A 95 -13.72 -2.42 -6.75
N ARG A 96 -13.15 -1.53 -7.57
CA ARG A 96 -12.47 -1.89 -8.83
C ARG A 96 -11.18 -2.67 -8.57
N LEU A 97 -10.42 -2.29 -7.56
CA LEU A 97 -9.23 -3.03 -7.13
C LEU A 97 -9.58 -4.43 -6.68
N LEU A 98 -10.59 -4.59 -5.82
CA LEU A 98 -11.06 -5.91 -5.40
C LEU A 98 -11.50 -6.77 -6.60
N LEU A 99 -12.16 -6.17 -7.59
CA LEU A 99 -12.59 -6.88 -8.81
C LEU A 99 -11.40 -7.37 -9.65
N ILE A 100 -10.38 -6.53 -9.85
CA ILE A 100 -9.22 -6.93 -10.68
C ILE A 100 -8.23 -7.81 -9.92
N ASP A 101 -8.10 -7.63 -8.60
CA ASP A 101 -7.34 -8.54 -7.75
C ASP A 101 -8.03 -9.90 -7.65
N SER A 102 -9.37 -9.96 -7.68
CA SER A 102 -10.09 -11.24 -7.80
C SER A 102 -9.65 -11.98 -9.06
N GLU A 103 -9.57 -11.32 -10.22
CA GLU A 103 -9.04 -11.93 -11.44
C GLU A 103 -7.60 -12.43 -11.29
N LEU A 104 -6.74 -11.70 -10.55
CA LEU A 104 -5.37 -12.14 -10.28
C LEU A 104 -5.31 -13.35 -9.32
N THR A 105 -6.29 -13.50 -8.43
CA THR A 105 -6.38 -14.56 -7.40
C THR A 105 -7.21 -15.78 -7.82
N GLU A 106 -8.23 -15.62 -8.67
CA GLU A 106 -9.28 -16.60 -9.02
C GLU A 106 -8.78 -17.89 -9.69
N SER A 107 -7.46 -17.99 -9.87
CA SER A 107 -6.82 -19.30 -9.93
C SER A 107 -7.10 -20.20 -8.70
N GLN A 108 -7.51 -19.68 -7.53
CA GLN A 108 -7.73 -20.47 -6.30
C GLN A 108 -8.72 -19.85 -5.29
N GLU A 109 -9.52 -20.70 -4.62
CA GLU A 109 -10.37 -20.31 -3.49
C GLU A 109 -9.55 -19.68 -2.35
N ILE A 110 -10.02 -18.55 -1.83
CA ILE A 110 -9.39 -17.87 -0.70
C ILE A 110 -9.84 -18.59 0.58
N PRO A 111 -8.91 -19.20 1.33
CA PRO A 111 -9.28 -19.86 2.56
C PRO A 111 -9.70 -18.80 3.59
N THR A 112 -10.72 -19.12 4.39
CA THR A 112 -11.08 -18.35 5.58
C THR A 112 -9.99 -18.38 6.66
N TYR A 113 -9.00 -19.27 6.52
CA TYR A 113 -7.91 -19.45 7.46
C TYR A 113 -6.67 -20.01 6.77
N VAL A 114 -5.51 -19.37 6.98
CA VAL A 114 -4.21 -19.93 6.62
C VAL A 114 -3.88 -21.02 7.64
N GLY A 115 -4.08 -22.28 7.26
CA GLY A 115 -3.86 -23.46 8.09
C GLY A 115 -2.47 -23.49 8.76
N PRO A 116 -2.28 -24.25 9.86
CA PRO A 116 -1.02 -24.28 10.61
C PRO A 116 0.18 -24.69 9.74
N ASP A 117 -0.05 -25.55 8.75
CA ASP A 117 0.98 -26.04 7.83
C ASP A 117 1.53 -24.95 6.90
N ARG A 118 0.67 -24.03 6.44
CA ARG A 118 1.10 -22.87 5.62
C ARG A 118 1.95 -21.90 6.43
N MET A 119 1.56 -21.64 7.68
CA MET A 119 2.39 -20.85 8.60
C MET A 119 3.68 -21.55 8.98
N ARG A 120 3.68 -22.89 9.08
CA ARG A 120 4.87 -23.69 9.31
C ARG A 120 5.88 -23.54 8.16
N PHE A 121 5.40 -23.52 6.91
CA PHE A 121 6.24 -23.22 5.76
C PHE A 121 6.84 -21.82 5.85
N PHE A 122 6.01 -20.80 6.06
CA PHE A 122 6.47 -19.41 6.17
C PHE A 122 7.54 -19.26 7.26
N ASN A 123 7.27 -19.73 8.47
CA ASN A 123 8.21 -19.63 9.59
C ASN A 123 9.52 -20.42 9.37
N LYS A 124 9.48 -21.47 8.55
CA LYS A 124 10.69 -22.23 8.16
C LYS A 124 11.56 -21.44 7.17
N VAL A 125 10.94 -20.73 6.23
CA VAL A 125 11.64 -19.91 5.22
C VAL A 125 12.08 -18.55 5.78
N HIS A 126 11.30 -17.99 6.70
CA HIS A 126 11.49 -16.68 7.32
C HIS A 126 11.65 -16.83 8.85
N PRO A 127 12.73 -17.46 9.33
CA PRO A 127 12.92 -17.71 10.76
C PRO A 127 13.06 -16.41 11.53
N GLY A 128 12.33 -16.29 12.64
CA GLY A 128 12.35 -15.08 13.48
C GLY A 128 11.58 -13.90 12.88
N ALA A 129 10.74 -14.15 11.88
CA ALA A 129 9.81 -13.15 11.34
C ALA A 129 8.93 -12.57 12.45
N TYR A 130 8.82 -11.25 12.45
CA TYR A 130 7.91 -10.52 13.32
C TYR A 130 6.49 -10.56 12.77
N LYS A 131 5.50 -10.31 13.62
CA LYS A 131 4.15 -9.94 13.23
C LYS A 131 3.87 -8.51 13.69
N ILE A 132 3.13 -7.73 12.89
CA ILE A 132 2.72 -6.37 13.27
C ILE A 132 1.91 -6.34 14.59
N THR A 133 1.32 -7.48 14.97
CA THR A 133 0.58 -7.67 16.22
C THR A 133 1.47 -8.02 17.41
N ASP A 134 2.78 -8.21 17.22
CA ASP A 134 3.72 -8.45 18.31
C ASP A 134 3.78 -7.24 19.25
N SER A 135 4.02 -7.49 20.54
CA SER A 135 3.92 -6.48 21.60
C SER A 135 4.80 -5.26 21.35
N ILE A 136 5.98 -5.43 20.74
CA ILE A 136 6.88 -4.32 20.44
C ILE A 136 6.23 -3.25 19.54
N PHE A 137 5.43 -3.64 18.55
CA PHE A 137 4.75 -2.67 17.69
C PHE A 137 3.55 -2.05 18.40
N GLN A 138 2.84 -2.81 19.23
CA GLN A 138 1.73 -2.30 20.03
C GLN A 138 2.22 -1.28 21.08
N ASP A 139 3.35 -1.54 21.73
CA ASP A 139 4.00 -0.61 22.65
C ASP A 139 4.50 0.64 21.91
N MET A 140 5.04 0.50 20.69
CA MET A 140 5.40 1.66 19.86
C MET A 140 4.18 2.50 19.45
N LEU A 141 3.06 1.88 19.08
CA LEU A 141 1.81 2.59 18.82
C LEU A 141 1.30 3.31 20.08
N GLN A 142 1.45 2.70 21.26
CA GLN A 142 1.10 3.33 22.53
C GLN A 142 1.97 4.58 22.79
N VAL A 143 3.29 4.50 22.57
CA VAL A 143 4.20 5.65 22.68
C VAL A 143 3.74 6.79 21.77
N LYS A 144 3.42 6.48 20.50
CA LYS A 144 2.97 7.46 19.52
C LYS A 144 1.64 8.10 19.90
N SER A 145 0.71 7.30 20.42
CA SER A 145 -0.58 7.80 20.93
C SER A 145 -0.41 8.73 22.12
N LEU A 146 0.45 8.37 23.09
CA LEU A 146 0.75 9.20 24.27
C LEU A 146 1.44 10.51 23.84
N TYR A 147 2.41 10.43 22.93
CA TYR A 147 3.06 11.59 22.33
C TYR A 147 2.06 12.54 21.65
N ALA A 148 1.16 11.99 20.83
CA ALA A 148 0.14 12.78 20.13
C ALA A 148 -0.84 13.48 21.09
N ALA A 149 -1.09 12.89 22.26
CA ALA A 149 -1.95 13.42 23.30
C ALA A 149 -1.22 14.32 24.33
N GLY A 150 0.10 14.51 24.19
CA GLY A 150 0.91 15.37 25.07
C GLY A 150 1.39 14.72 26.37
N TYR A 151 1.16 13.42 26.55
CA TYR A 151 1.60 12.63 27.71
C TYR A 151 3.06 12.15 27.52
N TYR A 152 3.99 13.10 27.44
CA TYR A 152 5.38 12.83 27.05
C TYR A 152 6.15 11.99 28.07
N LYS A 153 5.84 12.13 29.36
CA LYS A 153 6.53 11.38 30.42
C LYS A 153 6.14 9.90 30.38
N GLU A 154 4.86 9.63 30.23
CA GLU A 154 4.30 8.29 30.09
C GLU A 154 4.83 7.62 28.82
N ALA A 155 4.88 8.36 27.70
CA ALA A 155 5.49 7.87 26.45
C ALA A 155 6.97 7.50 26.66
N TYR A 156 7.72 8.32 27.39
CA TYR A 156 9.13 8.09 27.70
C TYR A 156 9.32 6.84 28.56
N ASP A 157 8.48 6.63 29.56
CA ASP A 157 8.57 5.47 30.45
C ASP A 157 8.33 4.14 29.69
N VAL A 158 7.42 4.14 28.71
CA VAL A 158 7.23 2.98 27.80
C VAL A 158 8.48 2.74 26.94
N ILE A 159 9.06 3.79 26.36
CA ILE A 159 10.29 3.68 25.56
C ILE A 159 11.46 3.11 26.37
N VAL A 160 11.68 3.58 27.59
CA VAL A 160 12.75 3.08 28.47
C VAL A 160 12.56 1.60 28.79
N LYS A 161 11.32 1.14 28.98
CA LYS A 161 11.00 -0.27 29.21
C LYS A 161 11.33 -1.16 27.99
N LEU A 162 11.15 -0.64 26.78
CA LEU A 162 11.44 -1.37 25.53
C LEU A 162 12.95 -1.55 25.27
N MET A 163 13.77 -0.55 25.60
CA MET A 163 15.21 -0.55 25.32
C MET A 163 15.97 -1.85 25.65
N PRO A 164 15.86 -2.44 26.87
CA PRO A 164 16.58 -3.67 27.19
C PRO A 164 16.00 -4.93 26.53
N GLN A 165 14.77 -4.88 26.00
CA GLN A 165 14.07 -6.03 25.41
C GLN A 165 14.33 -6.16 23.90
N THR A 166 14.76 -5.08 23.25
CA THR A 166 14.91 -5.03 21.79
C THR A 166 16.27 -5.52 21.32
N ILE A 167 16.27 -6.73 20.75
CA ILE A 167 17.46 -7.37 20.19
C ILE A 167 17.73 -6.91 18.75
N ASN A 168 16.69 -6.71 17.95
CA ASN A 168 16.83 -6.29 16.54
C ASN A 168 17.41 -4.87 16.43
N GLU A 169 18.47 -4.71 15.64
CA GLU A 169 19.19 -3.43 15.48
C GLU A 169 18.32 -2.31 14.90
N GLU A 170 17.47 -2.61 13.91
CA GLU A 170 16.63 -1.60 13.25
C GLU A 170 15.57 -1.07 14.21
N LEU A 171 14.94 -1.96 14.99
CA LEU A 171 14.00 -1.54 16.04
C LEU A 171 14.71 -0.79 17.17
N ARG A 172 15.94 -1.18 17.53
CA ARG A 172 16.72 -0.45 18.53
C ARG A 172 17.00 0.97 18.08
N LYS A 173 17.33 1.18 16.81
CA LYS A 173 17.53 2.52 16.26
C LYS A 173 16.26 3.36 16.36
N GLU A 174 15.12 2.79 15.95
CA GLU A 174 13.82 3.46 16.06
C GLU A 174 13.51 3.88 17.51
N ILE A 175 13.65 2.96 18.46
CA ILE A 175 13.47 3.24 19.90
C ILE A 175 14.42 4.34 20.38
N MET A 176 15.66 4.37 19.89
CA MET A 176 16.63 5.39 20.28
C MET A 176 16.35 6.78 19.71
N ILE A 177 15.75 6.84 18.51
CA ILE A 177 15.23 8.09 17.97
C ILE A 177 14.09 8.62 18.85
N TRP A 178 13.13 7.75 19.21
CA TRP A 178 12.01 8.12 20.08
C TRP A 178 12.44 8.53 21.48
N HIS A 179 13.36 7.79 22.09
CA HIS A 179 13.97 8.15 23.35
C HIS A 179 14.59 9.54 23.29
N THR A 180 15.36 9.83 22.23
CA THR A 180 16.00 11.14 22.03
C THR A 180 14.97 12.25 21.87
N LEU A 181 13.94 12.06 21.04
CA LEU A 181 12.87 13.03 20.85
C LEU A 181 12.18 13.38 22.18
N LEU A 182 11.78 12.37 22.95
CA LEU A 182 11.09 12.55 24.22
C LEU A 182 12.01 13.18 25.28
N SER A 183 13.29 12.79 25.31
CA SER A 183 14.29 13.42 26.19
C SER A 183 14.45 14.92 25.91
N MET A 184 14.48 15.30 24.63
CA MET A 184 14.57 16.72 24.23
C MET A 184 13.34 17.52 24.64
N ILE A 185 12.17 16.90 24.64
CA ILE A 185 10.91 17.55 25.06
C ILE A 185 10.87 17.71 26.59
N LEU A 186 11.32 16.70 27.33
CA LEU A 186 11.31 16.69 28.79
C LEU A 186 12.46 17.51 29.41
N GLU A 187 13.59 17.62 28.73
CA GLU A 187 14.78 18.40 29.13
C GLU A 187 15.24 19.34 27.99
N PRO A 188 14.47 20.39 27.65
CA PRO A 188 14.79 21.28 26.52
C PRO A 188 16.17 21.92 26.61
N GLU A 189 16.65 22.20 27.82
CA GLU A 189 17.97 22.79 28.08
C GLU A 189 19.14 21.85 27.71
N LYS A 190 18.88 20.54 27.58
CA LYS A 190 19.85 19.52 27.16
C LYS A 190 19.60 19.00 25.75
N ALA A 191 18.72 19.64 24.98
CA ALA A 191 18.29 19.12 23.69
C ALA A 191 19.46 18.89 22.70
N ASP A 192 20.44 19.80 22.66
CA ASP A 192 21.65 19.65 21.84
C ASP A 192 22.48 18.41 22.21
N VAL A 193 22.63 18.15 23.51
CA VAL A 193 23.38 16.99 24.02
C VAL A 193 22.67 15.70 23.65
N HIS A 194 21.34 15.65 23.78
CA HIS A 194 20.55 14.48 23.41
C HIS A 194 20.63 14.21 21.90
N PHE A 195 20.42 15.23 21.07
CA PHE A 195 20.43 15.08 19.60
C PHE A 195 21.78 14.57 19.08
N ARG A 196 22.89 15.12 19.57
CA ARG A 196 24.25 14.76 19.11
C ARG A 196 24.68 13.33 19.43
N ARG A 197 23.94 12.60 20.28
CA ARG A 197 24.20 11.18 20.56
C ARG A 197 23.87 10.28 19.36
N LEU A 198 22.98 10.73 18.48
CA LEU A 198 22.58 9.97 17.29
C LEU A 198 23.40 10.43 16.08
N SER A 199 24.31 9.56 15.63
CA SER A 199 25.16 9.79 14.46
C SER A 199 24.32 9.77 13.17
N PRO A 200 24.34 10.83 12.34
CA PRO A 200 23.58 10.84 11.08
C PRO A 200 23.86 9.63 10.19
N LYS A 201 25.10 9.11 10.18
CA LYS A 201 25.52 7.95 9.39
C LYS A 201 24.69 6.70 9.67
N ASP A 202 24.21 6.55 10.91
CA ASP A 202 23.56 5.32 11.38
C ASP A 202 22.03 5.44 11.38
N TYR A 203 21.50 6.67 11.38
CA TYR A 203 20.08 6.97 11.57
C TYR A 203 19.40 7.73 10.43
N SER A 204 20.14 8.29 9.45
CA SER A 204 19.57 9.13 8.38
C SER A 204 18.52 8.43 7.53
N GLU A 205 18.53 7.10 7.51
CA GLU A 205 17.58 6.29 6.78
C GLU A 205 16.22 6.15 7.48
N HIS A 206 16.09 6.50 8.77
CA HIS A 206 14.81 6.41 9.48
C HIS A 206 13.97 7.68 9.27
N LEU A 207 12.69 7.51 8.91
CA LEU A 207 11.77 8.65 8.80
C LEU A 207 11.60 9.38 10.15
N SER A 208 11.59 8.65 11.27
CA SER A 208 11.58 9.24 12.61
C SER A 208 12.80 10.14 12.86
N TYR A 209 13.97 9.81 12.30
CA TYR A 209 15.16 10.64 12.44
C TYR A 209 15.09 11.91 11.57
N LEU A 210 14.50 11.81 10.37
CA LEU A 210 14.22 12.99 9.54
C LEU A 210 13.26 13.95 10.26
N TYR A 211 12.23 13.42 10.92
CA TYR A 211 11.35 14.21 11.78
C TYR A 211 12.13 14.84 12.93
N LEU A 212 12.90 14.05 13.69
CA LEU A 212 13.71 14.53 14.82
C LEU A 212 14.67 15.66 14.40
N THR A 213 15.29 15.54 13.23
CA THR A 213 16.18 16.58 12.68
C THR A 213 15.42 17.86 12.37
N SER A 214 14.23 17.74 11.79
CA SER A 214 13.37 18.90 11.47
C SER A 214 12.86 19.57 12.74
N PHE A 215 12.44 18.78 13.73
CA PHE A 215 12.05 19.22 15.06
C PHE A 215 13.18 19.99 15.76
N TYR A 216 14.40 19.42 15.78
CA TYR A 216 15.57 20.05 16.39
C TYR A 216 15.96 21.37 15.72
N LYS A 217 15.93 21.41 14.38
CA LYS A 217 16.33 22.60 13.60
C LYS A 217 15.26 23.69 13.52
N GLY A 218 14.03 23.41 13.98
CA GLY A 218 12.89 24.32 13.79
C GLY A 218 12.47 24.48 12.32
N GLY A 219 12.62 23.42 11.50
CA GLY A 219 12.26 23.43 10.08
C GLY A 219 10.75 23.42 9.83
N GLU A 220 10.37 23.59 8.56
CA GLU A 220 8.95 23.48 8.16
C GLU A 220 8.38 22.09 8.49
N LYS A 221 7.16 22.09 9.04
CA LYS A 221 6.46 20.87 9.38
C LYS A 221 6.03 20.15 8.11
N GLN A 222 6.59 18.97 7.88
CA GLN A 222 6.16 18.08 6.82
C GLN A 222 4.97 17.26 7.31
N GLU A 223 3.80 17.48 6.71
CA GLU A 223 2.55 16.86 7.14
C GLU A 223 2.63 15.33 7.21
N ILE A 224 3.25 14.67 6.22
CA ILE A 224 3.34 13.21 6.21
C ILE A 224 4.21 12.66 7.34
N LEU A 225 5.28 13.37 7.72
CA LEU A 225 6.13 12.98 8.85
C LEU A 225 5.38 13.18 10.17
N GLU A 226 4.58 14.23 10.30
CA GLU A 226 3.70 14.44 11.47
C GLU A 226 2.69 13.29 11.63
N ILE A 227 2.06 12.84 10.54
CA ILE A 227 1.16 11.68 10.57
C ILE A 227 1.93 10.41 10.94
N TYR A 228 3.10 10.18 10.34
CA TYR A 228 3.94 9.03 10.63
C TYR A 228 4.43 8.99 12.10
N MET A 229 4.74 10.13 12.70
CA MET A 229 5.10 10.19 14.12
C MET A 229 3.92 9.88 15.03
N LYS A 230 2.68 10.15 14.61
CA LYS A 230 1.48 9.90 15.41
C LYS A 230 0.92 8.48 15.27
N ALA A 231 1.12 7.84 14.12
CA ALA A 231 0.48 6.56 13.82
C ALA A 231 1.34 5.55 13.06
N GLY A 232 2.46 5.97 12.46
CA GLY A 232 3.27 5.11 11.61
C GLY A 232 4.04 4.04 12.38
N LEU A 233 4.57 3.05 11.67
CA LEU A 233 5.42 1.99 12.22
C LEU A 233 6.64 1.79 11.34
N HIS A 234 7.79 1.61 11.99
CA HIS A 234 9.00 1.12 11.36
C HIS A 234 9.07 -0.41 11.54
N LEU A 235 9.05 -1.14 10.42
CA LEU A 235 9.07 -2.59 10.40
C LEU A 235 10.44 -3.08 9.90
N PRO A 236 11.11 -3.99 10.63
CA PRO A 236 12.23 -4.75 10.07
C PRO A 236 11.82 -5.53 8.82
N SER A 237 12.79 -5.97 8.02
CA SER A 237 12.54 -7.00 7.00
C SER A 237 11.97 -8.27 7.66
N GLU A 238 11.21 -9.05 6.90
CA GLU A 238 10.55 -10.29 7.35
C GLU A 238 9.49 -10.03 8.44
N THR A 239 8.81 -8.89 8.41
CA THR A 239 7.67 -8.60 9.30
C THR A 239 6.35 -8.82 8.57
N ILE A 240 5.53 -9.73 9.08
CA ILE A 240 4.18 -10.00 8.59
C ILE A 240 3.28 -8.83 8.97
N VAL A 241 2.71 -8.16 7.96
CA VAL A 241 1.75 -7.06 8.10
C VAL A 241 0.32 -7.58 8.12
N THR A 242 -0.02 -8.52 7.24
CA THR A 242 -1.33 -9.18 7.22
C THR A 242 -1.18 -10.63 6.83
N LEU A 243 -2.02 -11.52 7.36
CA LEU A 243 -2.14 -12.88 6.85
C LEU A 243 -3.40 -13.02 6.00
N GLU A 244 -3.28 -13.75 4.89
CA GLU A 244 -4.44 -14.17 4.09
C GLU A 244 -5.52 -14.82 4.99
N GLY A 245 -6.79 -14.55 4.68
CA GLY A 245 -7.95 -15.10 5.42
C GLY A 245 -8.27 -14.41 6.75
N GLU A 246 -7.34 -13.64 7.35
CA GLU A 246 -7.63 -12.88 8.57
C GLU A 246 -8.65 -11.77 8.34
N VAL A 247 -9.31 -11.32 9.41
CA VAL A 247 -10.24 -10.19 9.35
C VAL A 247 -9.48 -8.91 8.97
N ALA A 248 -10.01 -8.19 7.99
CA ALA A 248 -9.43 -6.94 7.52
C ALA A 248 -10.04 -5.75 8.28
N THR A 249 -9.26 -5.09 9.14
CA THR A 249 -9.71 -3.97 9.99
C THR A 249 -9.11 -2.62 9.61
N GLU A 250 -8.00 -2.63 8.88
CA GLU A 250 -7.25 -1.43 8.50
C GLU A 250 -6.52 -1.62 7.17
N ALA A 251 -6.21 -0.53 6.50
CA ALA A 251 -5.33 -0.49 5.34
C ALA A 251 -3.97 0.13 5.72
N PHE A 252 -3.01 0.10 4.81
CA PHE A 252 -1.65 0.58 5.06
C PHE A 252 -1.17 1.46 3.91
N LEU A 253 -0.60 2.61 4.24
CA LEU A 253 0.18 3.43 3.32
C LEU A 253 1.67 3.14 3.52
N VAL A 254 2.38 2.74 2.48
CA VAL A 254 3.82 2.51 2.52
C VAL A 254 4.55 3.82 2.22
N LEU A 255 5.40 4.29 3.14
CA LEU A 255 6.20 5.51 2.96
C LEU A 255 7.62 5.23 2.50
N LYS A 256 8.20 4.12 2.97
CA LYS A 256 9.55 3.67 2.64
C LYS A 256 9.62 2.15 2.68
N GLY A 257 10.53 1.57 1.90
CA GLY A 257 10.72 0.13 1.84
C GLY A 257 9.73 -0.55 0.91
N TYR A 258 9.68 -1.88 1.00
CA TYR A 258 8.89 -2.71 0.11
C TYR A 258 8.25 -3.85 0.89
N LEU A 259 6.98 -4.11 0.57
CA LEU A 259 6.26 -5.29 0.99
C LEU A 259 6.08 -6.25 -0.19
N LYS A 260 5.96 -7.53 0.12
CA LYS A 260 5.59 -8.58 -0.83
C LYS A 260 4.18 -9.05 -0.50
N ALA A 261 3.32 -9.10 -1.52
CA ALA A 261 2.02 -9.74 -1.44
C ALA A 261 2.12 -11.15 -2.02
N VAL A 262 1.78 -12.16 -1.21
CA VAL A 262 1.89 -13.57 -1.59
C VAL A 262 0.66 -14.37 -1.24
N LYS A 263 0.44 -15.44 -1.99
CA LYS A 263 -0.38 -16.59 -1.57
C LYS A 263 0.54 -17.61 -0.90
N LEU A 264 0.15 -18.07 0.28
CA LEU A 264 0.89 -19.11 1.01
C LEU A 264 0.33 -20.49 0.74
N PHE A 265 1.20 -21.41 0.35
CA PHE A 265 0.95 -22.84 0.23
C PHE A 265 1.76 -23.62 1.27
N GLU A 266 1.54 -24.92 1.34
CA GLU A 266 2.27 -25.80 2.27
C GLU A 266 3.76 -25.94 1.91
N ASP A 267 4.12 -25.74 0.65
CA ASP A 267 5.45 -26.00 0.10
C ASP A 267 6.09 -24.81 -0.62
N ARG A 268 5.33 -23.75 -0.87
CA ARG A 268 5.78 -22.55 -1.59
C ARG A 268 4.99 -21.31 -1.19
N GLU A 269 5.56 -20.16 -1.49
CA GLU A 269 4.84 -18.90 -1.60
C GLU A 269 4.80 -18.46 -3.06
N VAL A 270 3.67 -17.93 -3.51
CA VAL A 270 3.51 -17.42 -4.88
C VAL A 270 3.38 -15.91 -4.80
N LEU A 271 4.33 -15.21 -5.44
CA LEU A 271 4.27 -13.76 -5.58
C LEU A 271 3.00 -13.37 -6.34
N MET A 272 2.26 -12.42 -5.77
CA MET A 272 1.19 -11.72 -6.46
C MET A 272 1.66 -10.37 -6.97
N SER A 273 2.35 -9.62 -6.11
CA SER A 273 2.83 -8.27 -6.41
C SER A 273 3.85 -7.80 -5.40
N ILE A 274 4.61 -6.77 -5.76
CA ILE A 274 5.41 -5.98 -4.83
C ILE A 274 4.68 -4.66 -4.56
N VAL A 275 4.71 -4.22 -3.30
CA VAL A 275 4.13 -2.95 -2.85
C VAL A 275 5.29 -2.03 -2.46
N GLY A 276 5.35 -0.85 -3.06
CA GLY A 276 6.44 0.10 -2.85
C GLY A 276 6.02 1.41 -2.17
N PRO A 277 6.98 2.34 -2.00
CA PRO A 277 6.71 3.66 -1.43
C PRO A 277 5.65 4.43 -2.23
N GLY A 278 4.73 5.06 -1.51
CA GLY A 278 3.58 5.78 -2.06
C GLY A 278 2.36 4.90 -2.32
N GLU A 279 2.49 3.57 -2.24
CA GLU A 279 1.36 2.66 -2.45
C GLU A 279 0.51 2.48 -1.19
N PHE A 280 -0.80 2.48 -1.38
CA PHE A 280 -1.82 2.15 -0.40
C PHE A 280 -2.34 0.73 -0.67
N VAL A 281 -2.43 -0.10 0.38
CA VAL A 281 -2.83 -1.51 0.28
C VAL A 281 -3.71 -1.95 1.43
N GLY A 282 -4.46 -3.03 1.22
CA GLY A 282 -5.42 -3.53 2.21
C GLY A 282 -6.72 -2.74 2.18
N GLU A 283 -7.01 -2.09 1.06
CA GLU A 283 -8.22 -1.33 0.74
C GLU A 283 -9.51 -2.12 0.91
N GLY A 284 -9.45 -3.46 0.83
CA GLY A 284 -10.56 -4.33 1.20
C GLY A 284 -11.08 -4.08 2.62
N ALA A 285 -10.21 -3.71 3.57
CA ALA A 285 -10.62 -3.36 4.93
C ALA A 285 -11.54 -2.12 4.96
N ILE A 286 -11.37 -1.19 4.03
CA ILE A 286 -12.14 0.05 3.95
C ILE A 286 -13.52 -0.20 3.34
N MET A 287 -13.63 -1.22 2.49
CA MET A 287 -14.86 -1.65 1.80
C MET A 287 -15.75 -2.59 2.63
N ASN A 288 -15.43 -2.82 3.90
CA ASN A 288 -16.02 -3.90 4.72
C ASN A 288 -15.84 -5.31 4.09
N SER A 289 -14.84 -5.51 3.22
CA SER A 289 -14.45 -6.86 2.83
C SER A 289 -13.95 -7.58 4.09
N LYS A 290 -14.59 -8.70 4.42
CA LYS A 290 -14.44 -9.32 5.74
C LYS A 290 -13.08 -9.99 5.94
N THR A 291 -12.31 -10.26 4.87
CA THR A 291 -11.08 -11.04 4.94
C THR A 291 -9.95 -10.48 4.07
N ARG A 292 -8.69 -10.73 4.49
CA ARG A 292 -7.47 -10.41 3.76
C ARG A 292 -7.31 -11.33 2.55
N MET A 293 -7.08 -10.73 1.38
CA MET A 293 -6.96 -11.45 0.11
C MET A 293 -5.59 -12.13 -0.08
N ALA A 294 -4.55 -11.64 0.60
CA ALA A 294 -3.18 -12.13 0.48
C ALA A 294 -2.41 -11.90 1.79
N THR A 295 -1.32 -12.64 1.96
CA THR A 295 -0.34 -12.37 3.02
C THR A 295 0.57 -11.24 2.56
N LEU A 296 0.73 -10.21 3.40
CA LEU A 296 1.65 -9.10 3.18
C LEU A 296 2.76 -9.18 4.21
N TYR A 297 4.02 -9.10 3.76
CA TYR A 297 5.16 -9.00 4.65
C TYR A 297 6.27 -8.12 4.07
N SER A 298 7.09 -7.51 4.93
CA SER A 298 8.20 -6.64 4.51
C SER A 298 9.39 -7.45 4.00
N ILE A 299 9.98 -7.00 2.89
CA ILE A 299 11.21 -7.61 2.29
C ILE A 299 12.44 -6.70 2.42
N SER A 300 12.25 -5.57 3.10
CA SER A 300 13.24 -4.57 3.48
C SER A 300 12.73 -3.82 4.71
N PRO A 301 13.58 -3.09 5.46
CA PRO A 301 13.10 -2.13 6.46
C PRO A 301 12.06 -1.21 5.82
N THR A 302 10.85 -1.20 6.38
CA THR A 302 9.66 -0.59 5.78
C THR A 302 8.97 0.32 6.77
N ASP A 303 8.69 1.55 6.35
CA ASP A 303 7.90 2.51 7.12
C ASP A 303 6.48 2.55 6.56
N ILE A 304 5.49 2.29 7.41
CA ILE A 304 4.07 2.24 7.03
C ILE A 304 3.23 3.15 7.94
N ILE A 305 2.06 3.56 7.45
CA ILE A 305 1.00 4.17 8.25
C ILE A 305 -0.24 3.27 8.20
N PRO A 306 -0.64 2.65 9.32
CA PRO A 306 -1.94 1.99 9.44
C PRO A 306 -3.08 3.03 9.38
N LEU A 307 -4.11 2.73 8.60
CA LEU A 307 -5.24 3.63 8.33
C LEU A 307 -6.55 2.87 8.52
N SER A 308 -7.29 3.24 9.56
CA SER A 308 -8.66 2.76 9.77
C SER A 308 -9.64 3.48 8.86
N THR A 309 -10.83 2.88 8.66
CA THR A 309 -11.94 3.53 7.96
C THR A 309 -12.27 4.90 8.57
N GLU A 310 -12.30 5.01 9.89
CA GLU A 310 -12.52 6.28 10.61
C GLU A 310 -11.44 7.32 10.27
N SER A 311 -10.17 6.90 10.21
CA SER A 311 -9.05 7.79 9.88
C SER A 311 -9.17 8.34 8.46
N ILE A 312 -9.58 7.50 7.50
CA ILE A 312 -9.81 7.90 6.10
C ILE A 312 -11.01 8.85 6.00
N GLU A 313 -12.12 8.55 6.67
CA GLU A 313 -13.30 9.42 6.69
C GLU A 313 -12.98 10.79 7.29
N LYS A 314 -12.21 10.83 8.38
CA LYS A 314 -11.74 12.08 8.97
C LYS A 314 -10.79 12.83 8.04
N ALA A 315 -9.87 12.13 7.39
CA ALA A 315 -8.94 12.73 6.43
C ALA A 315 -9.67 13.29 5.19
N ALA A 316 -10.77 12.70 4.75
CA ALA A 316 -11.57 13.25 3.65
C ALA A 316 -12.14 14.65 3.94
N LEU A 317 -12.36 14.97 5.23
CA LEU A 317 -12.84 16.29 5.66
C LEU A 317 -11.71 17.26 5.99
N THR A 318 -10.62 16.75 6.57
CA THR A 318 -9.55 17.57 7.14
C THR A 318 -8.31 17.69 6.26
N ASN A 319 -8.08 16.73 5.38
CA ASN A 319 -6.98 16.72 4.41
C ASN A 319 -7.40 16.05 3.07
N PRO A 320 -8.19 16.77 2.24
CA PRO A 320 -8.57 16.33 0.90
C PRO A 320 -7.39 15.89 0.00
N GLY A 321 -6.25 16.58 0.11
CA GLY A 321 -5.06 16.28 -0.69
C GLY A 321 -4.49 14.89 -0.40
N PHE A 322 -4.54 14.44 0.86
CA PHE A 322 -4.15 13.09 1.25
C PHE A 322 -5.06 12.01 0.66
N ILE A 323 -6.38 12.23 0.68
CA ILE A 323 -7.33 11.30 0.06
C ILE A 323 -7.13 11.20 -1.44
N LEU A 324 -6.85 12.32 -2.12
CA LEU A 324 -6.54 12.30 -3.55
C LEU A 324 -5.25 11.52 -3.84
N LYS A 325 -4.22 11.61 -3.00
CA LYS A 325 -3.01 10.78 -3.15
C LYS A 325 -3.29 9.29 -2.97
N ILE A 326 -4.16 8.91 -2.02
CA ILE A 326 -4.60 7.51 -1.86
C ILE A 326 -5.35 7.06 -3.11
N CYS A 327 -6.27 7.88 -3.63
CA CYS A 327 -6.99 7.58 -4.87
C CYS A 327 -6.03 7.36 -6.05
N GLU A 328 -5.07 8.26 -6.24
CA GLU A 328 -4.06 8.14 -7.30
C GLU A 328 -3.27 6.84 -7.18
N SER A 329 -2.81 6.51 -5.96
CA SER A 329 -2.13 5.26 -5.67
C SER A 329 -2.98 4.05 -6.08
N GLN A 330 -4.26 4.04 -5.71
CA GLN A 330 -5.17 2.94 -6.00
C GLN A 330 -5.43 2.79 -7.52
N LEU A 331 -5.58 3.90 -8.24
CA LEU A 331 -5.73 3.87 -9.71
C LEU A 331 -4.47 3.35 -10.40
N ARG A 332 -3.28 3.80 -9.96
CA ARG A 332 -2.00 3.26 -10.45
C ARG A 332 -1.86 1.78 -10.15
N ARG A 333 -2.37 1.34 -9.00
CA ARG A 333 -2.41 -0.07 -8.64
C ARG A 333 -3.28 -0.91 -9.59
N ILE A 334 -4.45 -0.41 -9.99
CA ILE A 334 -5.28 -1.07 -11.04
C ILE A 334 -4.48 -1.23 -12.33
N MET A 335 -3.74 -0.20 -12.76
CA MET A 335 -2.88 -0.28 -13.95
C MET A 335 -1.80 -1.35 -13.80
N GLN A 336 -1.14 -1.43 -12.63
CA GLN A 336 -0.12 -2.44 -12.34
C GLN A 336 -0.70 -3.86 -12.39
N VAL A 337 -1.85 -4.10 -11.75
CA VAL A 337 -2.50 -5.42 -11.72
C VAL A 337 -2.93 -5.84 -13.13
N LYS A 338 -3.50 -4.92 -13.92
CA LYS A 338 -3.84 -5.18 -15.32
C LYS A 338 -2.60 -5.58 -16.13
N GLN A 339 -1.48 -4.87 -15.97
CA GLN A 339 -0.24 -5.20 -16.67
C GLN A 339 0.26 -6.60 -16.28
N LEU A 340 0.14 -6.99 -15.01
CA LEU A 340 0.47 -8.35 -14.57
C LEU A 340 -0.46 -9.42 -15.19
N LEU A 341 -1.76 -9.12 -15.33
CA LEU A 341 -2.71 -10.00 -16.02
C LEU A 341 -2.37 -10.15 -17.51
N GLU A 342 -1.97 -9.07 -18.18
CA GLU A 342 -1.51 -9.10 -19.58
C GLU A 342 -0.21 -9.89 -19.75
N ILE A 343 0.71 -9.80 -18.79
CA ILE A 343 1.91 -10.64 -18.75
C ILE A 343 1.51 -12.10 -18.60
N LYS A 344 0.63 -12.43 -17.63
CA LYS A 344 0.16 -13.79 -17.39
C LYS A 344 -0.58 -14.40 -18.59
N SER A 345 -1.36 -13.60 -19.32
CA SER A 345 -2.12 -14.04 -20.49
C SER A 345 -1.26 -14.24 -21.76
N GLN A 346 0.00 -13.80 -21.75
CA GLN A 346 0.93 -14.03 -22.85
C GLN A 346 1.23 -15.54 -22.99
N GLY A 347 0.76 -16.15 -24.08
CA GLY A 347 0.91 -17.59 -24.34
C GLY A 347 2.37 -18.03 -24.59
N ASN A 348 3.22 -17.15 -25.14
CA ASN A 348 4.63 -17.47 -25.36
C ASN A 348 5.45 -17.32 -24.06
N GLN A 349 5.96 -18.43 -23.52
CA GLN A 349 6.71 -18.45 -22.26
C GLN A 349 7.95 -17.55 -22.25
N ILE A 350 8.67 -17.45 -23.38
CA ILE A 350 9.87 -16.59 -23.48
C ILE A 350 9.45 -15.13 -23.41
N GLN A 351 8.47 -14.72 -24.23
CA GLN A 351 7.97 -13.35 -24.23
C GLN A 351 7.39 -12.98 -22.86
N ARG A 352 6.59 -13.87 -22.27
CA ARG A 352 6.03 -13.71 -20.92
C ARG A 352 7.11 -13.50 -19.87
N THR A 353 8.17 -14.30 -19.90
CA THR A 353 9.33 -14.16 -18.99
C THR A 353 10.01 -12.80 -19.17
N ILE A 354 10.27 -12.38 -20.41
CA ILE A 354 10.91 -11.09 -20.71
C ILE A 354 10.02 -9.93 -20.24
N MET A 355 8.71 -10.00 -20.48
CA MET A 355 7.77 -8.98 -20.01
C MET A 355 7.76 -8.89 -18.48
N ALA A 356 7.80 -10.02 -17.78
CA ALA A 356 7.88 -10.06 -16.32
C ALA A 356 9.19 -9.47 -15.77
N ILE A 357 10.33 -9.78 -16.38
CA ILE A 357 11.62 -9.18 -16.01
C ILE A 357 11.59 -7.66 -16.23
N ASN A 358 11.04 -7.20 -17.36
CA ASN A 358 10.90 -5.77 -17.63
C ASN A 358 9.96 -5.07 -16.65
N TYR A 359 8.90 -5.73 -16.20
CA TYR A 359 7.98 -5.23 -15.18
C TYR A 359 8.71 -4.96 -13.84
N PHE A 360 9.54 -5.90 -13.38
CA PHE A 360 10.27 -5.75 -12.11
C PHE A 360 11.60 -5.00 -12.20
N LYS A 361 12.10 -4.75 -13.41
CA LYS A 361 13.36 -4.02 -13.66
C LYS A 361 13.54 -2.76 -12.80
N PRO A 362 12.54 -1.87 -12.64
CA PRO A 362 12.73 -0.62 -11.89
C PRO A 362 13.06 -0.80 -10.40
N ILE A 363 12.78 -1.99 -9.86
CA ILE A 363 12.95 -2.33 -8.45
C ILE A 363 14.03 -3.38 -8.19
N PHE A 364 14.74 -3.87 -9.21
CA PHE A 364 15.91 -4.72 -9.00
C PHE A 364 16.97 -4.01 -8.16
N GLY A 365 17.58 -4.74 -7.23
CA GLY A 365 18.49 -4.20 -6.21
C GLY A 365 17.84 -3.31 -5.12
N LYS A 366 16.56 -2.97 -5.24
CA LYS A 366 15.80 -2.20 -4.23
C LYS A 366 14.83 -3.08 -3.46
N ALA A 367 14.04 -3.85 -4.20
CA ALA A 367 13.19 -4.92 -3.69
C ALA A 367 13.92 -6.24 -3.97
N LYS A 368 13.99 -7.14 -2.98
CA LYS A 368 14.62 -8.47 -3.11
C LYS A 368 13.81 -9.43 -3.99
N VAL A 369 13.45 -9.00 -5.20
CA VAL A 369 12.73 -9.81 -6.19
C VAL A 369 13.65 -10.90 -6.68
N SER A 370 13.24 -12.16 -6.55
CA SER A 370 14.02 -13.32 -6.94
C SER A 370 13.62 -13.89 -8.29
N VAL A 371 14.50 -14.71 -8.89
CA VAL A 371 14.17 -15.49 -10.08
C VAL A 371 12.98 -16.44 -9.85
N ARG A 372 12.79 -16.93 -8.61
CA ARG A 372 11.66 -17.78 -8.23
C ARG A 372 10.36 -17.00 -8.20
N ASP A 373 10.40 -15.75 -7.73
CA ASP A 373 9.23 -14.89 -7.70
C ASP A 373 8.67 -14.66 -9.10
N ILE A 374 9.55 -14.32 -10.05
CA ILE A 374 9.17 -14.15 -11.45
C ILE A 374 8.66 -15.47 -12.01
N ALA A 375 9.38 -16.57 -11.78
CA ALA A 375 9.02 -17.90 -12.30
C ALA A 375 7.61 -18.33 -11.87
N TYR A 376 7.29 -18.20 -10.58
CA TYR A 376 5.99 -18.58 -10.04
C TYR A 376 4.88 -17.61 -10.41
N LEU A 377 5.18 -16.30 -10.49
CA LEU A 377 4.18 -15.31 -10.91
C LEU A 377 3.69 -15.57 -12.33
N VAL A 378 4.58 -15.98 -13.25
CA VAL A 378 4.24 -16.15 -14.67
C VAL A 378 4.25 -17.59 -15.14
N ASP A 379 4.22 -18.55 -14.21
CA ASP A 379 4.14 -19.99 -14.49
C ASP A 379 5.15 -20.45 -15.55
N VAL A 380 6.44 -20.28 -15.23
CA VAL A 380 7.59 -20.76 -16.02
C VAL A 380 8.63 -21.40 -15.11
N ASN A 381 9.53 -22.20 -15.68
CA ASN A 381 10.63 -22.80 -14.94
C ASN A 381 11.64 -21.74 -14.45
N VAL A 382 12.25 -21.97 -13.29
CA VAL A 382 13.24 -21.05 -12.71
C VAL A 382 14.47 -20.91 -13.62
N GLU A 383 14.90 -21.99 -14.26
CA GLU A 383 16.02 -21.99 -15.21
C GLU A 383 15.77 -21.05 -16.39
N ARG A 384 14.51 -20.96 -16.86
CA ARG A 384 14.11 -20.03 -17.93
C ARG A 384 14.34 -18.58 -17.51
N VAL A 385 13.92 -18.24 -16.29
CA VAL A 385 14.14 -16.89 -15.75
C VAL A 385 15.63 -16.61 -15.58
N ILE A 386 16.40 -17.57 -15.06
CA ILE A 386 17.85 -17.43 -14.90
C ILE A 386 18.54 -17.15 -16.24
N GLU A 387 18.21 -17.91 -17.29
CA GLU A 387 18.76 -17.72 -18.64
C GLU A 387 18.46 -16.32 -19.18
N GLU A 388 17.20 -15.87 -19.07
CA GLU A 388 16.77 -14.56 -19.56
C GLU A 388 17.36 -13.40 -18.76
N VAL A 389 17.38 -13.49 -17.43
CA VAL A 389 18.00 -12.50 -16.54
C VAL A 389 19.48 -12.32 -16.87
N LYS A 390 20.22 -13.43 -17.06
CA LYS A 390 21.63 -13.39 -17.47
C LYS A 390 21.80 -12.82 -18.87
N ARG A 391 20.95 -13.20 -19.83
CA ARG A 391 20.97 -12.67 -21.20
C ARG A 391 20.75 -11.16 -21.24
N MET A 392 19.93 -10.63 -20.34
CA MET A 392 19.66 -9.20 -20.18
C MET A 392 20.73 -8.46 -19.37
N GLY A 393 21.76 -9.15 -18.89
CA GLY A 393 22.92 -8.55 -18.21
C GLY A 393 22.77 -8.33 -16.71
N TYR A 394 21.70 -8.85 -16.08
CA TYR A 394 21.50 -8.74 -14.63
C TYR A 394 22.25 -9.81 -13.86
N LYS A 395 22.53 -9.53 -12.58
CA LYS A 395 23.18 -10.46 -11.66
C LYS A 395 22.15 -11.17 -10.79
N ILE A 396 22.49 -12.38 -10.35
CA ILE A 396 21.65 -13.18 -9.44
C ILE A 396 22.45 -13.41 -8.15
N GLY A 397 21.89 -12.97 -7.03
CA GLY A 397 22.44 -13.18 -5.69
C GLY A 397 22.36 -14.64 -5.25
N ILE A 398 23.06 -14.97 -4.15
CA ILE A 398 23.04 -16.33 -3.57
C ILE A 398 21.64 -16.71 -3.09
N ASP A 399 20.87 -15.74 -2.63
CA ASP A 399 19.46 -15.87 -2.25
C ASP A 399 18.51 -15.92 -3.45
N GLY A 400 19.02 -15.85 -4.68
CA GLY A 400 18.25 -15.82 -5.91
C GLY A 400 17.69 -14.45 -6.28
N SER A 401 17.96 -13.40 -5.50
CA SER A 401 17.55 -12.02 -5.79
C SER A 401 18.21 -11.49 -7.06
N ILE A 402 17.49 -10.67 -7.82
CA ILE A 402 17.97 -10.07 -9.06
C ILE A 402 18.53 -8.67 -8.76
N GLY A 403 19.81 -8.49 -9.07
CA GLY A 403 20.55 -7.23 -8.92
C GLY A 403 20.94 -6.60 -10.25
N VAL A 404 21.30 -5.32 -10.19
CA VAL A 404 21.79 -4.52 -11.33
C VAL A 404 23.26 -4.81 -11.63
#